data_AF-A0A645AUD2-F1
#
_entry.id   AF-A0A645AUD2-F1
#
_cell.length_a   1.000
_cell.length_b   1.000
_cell.length_c   1.000
_cell.angle_alpha   90.00
_cell.angle_beta   90.00
_cell.angle_gamma   90.00
#
_symmetry.space_group_name_H-M   'P 1'
#
loop_
_entity.id
_entity.type
_entity.pdbx_description
1 polymer ?
#
loop_
_entity_poly.entity_id
_entity_poly.type
_entity_poly.pdbx_seq_one_letter_code
_entity_poly.pdbx_strand_id
1 'polypeptide(L)'
;MDYDSISKAGSMLGSGAVIVMDDSRDMVESLLRLSYFYSHESCGQCTPCREGTGWLWRVVNRIQHGEGRPEDIELLDSVSLNIMGRTICALGDAAAMPVRAMIKHFRHEFEAKIQDASKRAA
;
A
#
# COMPACT_ATOMS: atom_id res chain seq x y z
N MET A 1 10.28 -20.04 9.90
CA MET A 1 10.53 -18.68 9.39
C MET A 1 11.91 -18.68 8.78
N ASP A 2 11.98 -18.89 7.47
CA ASP A 2 13.20 -18.95 6.67
C ASP A 2 12.95 -18.22 5.35
N TYR A 3 14.02 -17.80 4.67
CA TYR A 3 13.93 -16.99 3.46
C TYR A 3 13.10 -17.66 2.35
N ASP A 4 13.33 -18.95 2.11
CA ASP A 4 12.71 -19.68 1.01
C ASP A 4 11.21 -19.88 1.22
N SER A 5 10.80 -20.27 2.43
CA SER A 5 9.40 -20.52 2.75
C SER A 5 8.56 -19.25 2.67
N ILE A 6 9.09 -18.11 3.13
CA ILE A 6 8.38 -16.82 3.08
C ILE A 6 8.32 -16.27 1.65
N SER A 7 9.39 -16.46 0.87
CA SER A 7 9.39 -16.11 -0.56
C SER A 7 8.33 -16.88 -1.35
N LYS A 8 8.23 -18.20 -1.13
CA LYS A 8 7.19 -19.06 -1.76
C LYS A 8 5.77 -18.66 -1.37
N ALA A 9 5.58 -18.07 -0.19
CA ALA A 9 4.29 -17.53 0.25
C ALA A 9 3.93 -16.17 -0.40
N GLY A 10 4.82 -15.60 -1.22
CA GLY A 10 4.61 -14.32 -1.91
C GLY A 10 4.98 -13.09 -1.07
N SER A 11 5.79 -13.27 -0.01
CA SER A 11 6.33 -12.20 0.83
C SER A 11 7.87 -12.27 0.83
N MET A 12 8.54 -11.56 1.73
CA MET A 12 9.99 -11.60 1.91
C MET A 12 10.34 -11.52 3.41
N LEU A 13 11.30 -12.32 3.85
CA LEU A 13 11.85 -12.21 5.19
C LEU A 13 12.98 -11.18 5.20
N GLY A 14 12.69 -9.97 5.68
CA GLY A 14 13.68 -8.89 5.85
C GLY A 14 14.46 -9.00 7.16
N SER A 15 14.30 -8.02 8.06
CA SER A 15 14.99 -7.96 9.37
C SER A 15 14.48 -8.97 10.41
N GLY A 16 13.45 -9.76 10.10
CA GLY A 16 12.75 -10.60 11.08
C GLY A 16 11.81 -9.82 12.01
N ALA A 17 11.58 -8.52 11.75
CA ALA A 17 10.62 -7.70 12.50
C ALA A 17 9.18 -8.06 12.10
N VAL A 18 8.58 -9.01 12.82
CA VAL A 18 7.19 -9.43 12.61
C VAL A 18 6.23 -8.44 13.29
N ILE A 19 5.29 -7.91 12.53
CA ILE A 19 4.18 -7.10 13.04
C ILE A 19 2.92 -7.98 12.98
N VAL A 20 2.30 -8.22 14.13
CA VAL A 20 1.06 -8.98 14.25
C VAL A 20 -0.10 -8.02 14.43
N MET A 21 -1.15 -8.18 13.63
CA MET A 21 -2.41 -7.43 13.72
C MET A 21 -3.55 -8.45 13.87
N ASP A 22 -4.50 -8.18 14.76
CA ASP A 22 -5.69 -9.00 14.95
C ASP A 22 -6.88 -8.44 14.16
N ASP A 23 -8.01 -9.13 14.21
CA ASP A 23 -9.22 -8.78 13.44
C ASP A 23 -9.90 -7.49 13.92
N SER A 24 -9.44 -6.90 15.02
CA SER A 24 -9.89 -5.57 15.47
C SER A 24 -9.32 -4.42 14.61
N ARG A 25 -8.34 -4.72 13.75
CA ARG A 25 -7.58 -3.72 13.00
C ARG A 25 -8.11 -3.52 11.58
N ASP A 26 -8.41 -2.27 11.24
CA ASP A 26 -8.61 -1.81 9.86
C ASP A 26 -7.31 -1.91 9.03
N MET A 27 -7.34 -2.71 7.97
CA MET A 27 -6.16 -2.95 7.14
C MET A 27 -5.89 -1.81 6.17
N VAL A 28 -6.91 -1.04 5.78
CA VAL A 28 -6.73 0.17 4.95
C VAL A 28 -6.07 1.28 5.76
N GLU A 29 -6.43 1.41 7.04
CA GLU A 29 -5.78 2.36 7.95
C GLU A 29 -4.33 1.94 8.28
N SER A 30 -4.09 0.63 8.42
CA SER A 30 -2.73 0.10 8.55
C SER A 30 -1.88 0.42 7.32
N LEU A 31 -2.44 0.23 6.11
CA LEU A 31 -1.77 0.63 4.88
C LEU A 31 -1.52 2.13 4.83
N LEU A 32 -2.48 2.95 5.23
CA LEU A 32 -2.35 4.41 5.27
C LEU A 32 -1.11 4.82 6.06
N ARG A 33 -0.91 4.22 7.24
CA ARG A 33 0.25 4.53 8.09
C ARG A 33 1.57 4.10 7.47
N LEU A 34 1.61 2.93 6.83
CA LEU A 34 2.80 2.43 6.12
C LEU A 34 3.13 3.29 4.91
N SER A 35 2.14 3.63 4.07
CA SER A 35 2.33 4.48 2.90
C SER A 35 2.79 5.88 3.31
N TYR A 36 2.26 6.44 4.41
CA TYR A 36 2.75 7.72 4.95
C TYR A 36 4.22 7.63 5.38
N PHE A 37 4.61 6.56 6.08
CA PHE A 37 6.00 6.34 6.50
C PHE A 37 6.95 6.37 5.30
N TYR A 38 6.68 5.57 4.26
CA TYR A 38 7.57 5.54 3.08
C TYR A 38 7.55 6.84 2.28
N SER A 39 6.41 7.53 2.23
CA SER A 39 6.36 8.87 1.62
C SER A 39 7.18 9.89 2.39
N HIS A 40 7.22 9.80 3.72
CA HIS A 40 7.97 10.71 4.58
C HIS A 40 9.48 10.43 4.55
N GLU A 41 9.86 9.14 4.57
CA GLU A 41 11.26 8.70 4.61
C GLU A 41 11.91 8.59 3.22
N SER A 42 11.17 8.87 2.15
CA SER A 42 11.73 8.92 0.81
C SER A 42 12.76 10.06 0.72
N CYS A 43 14.02 9.74 0.42
CA CYS A 43 15.08 10.73 0.21
C CYS A 43 14.84 11.66 -1.00
N GLY A 44 13.90 11.30 -1.88
CA GLY A 44 13.46 12.13 -3.00
C GLY A 44 14.35 12.08 -4.24
N GLN A 45 15.37 11.22 -4.31
CA GLN A 45 16.33 11.23 -5.42
C GLN A 45 15.73 10.74 -6.75
N CYS A 46 14.97 9.64 -6.75
CA CYS A 46 14.33 9.11 -7.96
C CYS A 46 12.86 9.51 -8.05
N THR A 47 12.45 10.06 -9.19
CA THR A 47 11.07 10.50 -9.46
C THR A 47 10.01 9.41 -9.17
N PRO A 48 10.15 8.14 -9.60
CA PRO A 48 9.15 7.11 -9.29
C PRO A 48 8.95 6.93 -7.78
N CYS A 49 10.01 6.99 -6.97
CA CYS A 49 9.86 6.93 -5.51
C CYS A 49 9.27 8.22 -4.94
N ARG A 50 9.86 9.39 -5.27
CA ARG A 50 9.48 10.69 -4.71
C ARG A 50 8.01 11.02 -4.95
N GLU A 51 7.57 10.87 -6.20
CA GLU A 51 6.20 11.20 -6.59
C GLU A 51 5.25 10.02 -6.33
N GLY A 52 5.70 8.80 -6.62
CA GLY A 52 4.87 7.60 -6.52
C GLY A 52 4.48 7.26 -5.09
N THR A 53 5.41 7.31 -4.12
CA THR A 53 5.08 7.02 -2.71
C THR A 53 4.11 8.03 -2.13
N GLY A 54 4.28 9.31 -2.45
CA GLY A 54 3.33 10.37 -2.08
C GLY A 54 1.97 10.18 -2.74
N TRP A 55 1.92 9.70 -3.98
CA TRP A 55 0.66 9.40 -4.66
C TRP A 55 -0.05 8.21 -4.01
N LEU A 56 0.66 7.10 -3.74
CA LEU A 56 0.11 5.96 -3.01
C LEU A 56 -0.54 6.40 -1.70
N TRP A 57 0.20 7.16 -0.88
CA TRP A 57 -0.31 7.68 0.38
C TRP A 57 -1.59 8.51 0.20
N ARG A 58 -1.62 9.45 -0.75
CA ARG A 58 -2.81 10.28 -1.00
C ARG A 58 -4.03 9.47 -1.43
N VAL A 59 -3.84 8.42 -2.25
CA VAL A 59 -4.95 7.56 -2.69
C VAL A 59 -5.48 6.73 -1.52
N VAL A 60 -4.60 6.10 -0.73
CA VAL A 60 -5.03 5.35 0.47
C VAL A 60 -5.69 6.28 1.48
N ASN A 61 -5.16 7.50 1.67
CA ASN A 61 -5.75 8.51 2.54
C ASN A 61 -7.17 8.85 2.10
N ARG A 62 -7.37 9.08 0.80
CA ARG A 62 -8.68 9.37 0.22
C ARG A 62 -9.68 8.22 0.48
N ILE A 63 -9.28 6.98 0.24
CA ILE A 63 -10.12 5.79 0.52
C ILE A 63 -10.48 5.75 2.01
N GLN A 64 -9.50 5.91 2.90
CA GLN A 64 -9.71 5.80 4.34
C GLN A 64 -10.69 6.85 4.88
N HIS A 65 -10.68 8.06 4.30
CA HIS A 65 -11.52 9.17 4.74
C HIS A 65 -12.88 9.25 4.03
N GLY A 66 -13.28 8.19 3.31
CA GLY A 66 -14.60 8.12 2.69
C GLY A 66 -14.76 8.97 1.44
N GLU A 67 -13.65 9.25 0.75
CA GLU A 67 -13.61 9.95 -0.54
C GLU A 67 -13.13 9.01 -1.67
N GLY A 68 -13.07 7.69 -1.39
CA GLY A 68 -12.59 6.67 -2.32
C GLY A 68 -13.42 6.58 -3.59
N ARG A 69 -12.76 6.27 -4.70
CA ARG A 69 -13.37 6.15 -6.04
C ARG A 69 -13.29 4.72 -6.57
N PRO A 70 -14.21 4.28 -7.45
CA PRO A 70 -14.19 2.93 -8.02
C PRO A 70 -12.86 2.54 -8.67
N GLU A 71 -12.15 3.51 -9.26
CA GLU A 71 -10.87 3.31 -9.93
C GLU A 71 -9.65 3.30 -9.00
N ASP A 72 -9.82 3.55 -7.70
CA ASP A 72 -8.68 3.81 -6.81
C ASP A 72 -7.83 2.57 -6.54
N ILE A 73 -8.40 1.37 -6.51
CA ILE A 73 -7.60 0.16 -6.27
C ILE A 73 -6.76 -0.22 -7.50
N GLU A 74 -7.32 -0.08 -8.70
CA GLU A 74 -6.59 -0.25 -9.97
C GLU A 74 -5.50 0.82 -10.11
N LEU A 75 -5.79 2.06 -9.68
CA LEU A 75 -4.79 3.12 -9.62
C LEU A 75 -3.65 2.74 -8.67
N LEU A 76 -3.94 2.26 -7.46
CA LEU A 76 -2.93 1.82 -6.50
C LEU A 76 -2.02 0.71 -7.05
N ASP A 77 -2.57 -0.29 -7.73
CA ASP A 77 -1.77 -1.35 -8.35
C ASP A 77 -0.91 -0.79 -9.51
N SER A 78 -1.48 0.08 -10.35
CA SER A 78 -0.75 0.70 -11.46
C SER A 78 0.41 1.58 -10.99
N VAL A 79 0.21 2.38 -9.93
CA VAL A 79 1.27 3.22 -9.35
C VAL A 79 2.33 2.33 -8.72
N SER A 80 1.93 1.31 -7.97
CA SER A 80 2.86 0.34 -7.37
C SER A 80 3.74 -0.33 -8.43
N LEU A 81 3.16 -0.79 -9.54
CA LEU A 81 3.89 -1.39 -10.66
C LEU A 81 4.83 -0.41 -11.35
N ASN A 82 4.52 0.89 -11.38
CA ASN A 82 5.40 1.92 -11.94
C ASN A 82 6.58 2.29 -11.03
N ILE A 83 6.43 2.11 -9.71
CA ILE A 83 7.53 2.27 -8.75
C ILE A 83 8.47 1.07 -8.80
N MET A 84 7.89 -0.13 -8.79
CA MET A 84 8.66 -1.38 -8.62
C MET A 84 9.68 -1.57 -9.75
N GLY A 85 10.92 -1.88 -9.36
CA GLY A 85 12.04 -2.13 -10.29
C GLY A 85 12.49 -0.91 -11.11
N ARG A 86 11.97 0.29 -10.82
CA ARG A 86 12.32 1.55 -11.53
C ARG A 86 12.92 2.62 -10.62
N THR A 87 13.32 2.25 -9.40
CA THR A 87 13.90 3.15 -8.40
C THR A 87 15.39 2.86 -8.19
N ILE A 88 16.13 3.83 -7.64
CA ILE A 88 17.60 3.72 -7.44
C ILE A 88 17.94 2.74 -6.31
N CYS A 89 17.12 2.68 -5.27
CA CYS A 89 17.30 1.80 -4.12
C CYS A 89 16.00 1.03 -3.82
N ALA A 90 16.08 0.03 -2.94
CA ALA A 90 14.96 -0.86 -2.62
C ALA A 90 13.81 -0.20 -1.83
N LEU A 91 13.92 1.07 -1.41
CA LEU A 91 12.83 1.75 -0.69
C LEU A 91 11.56 1.83 -1.54
N GLY A 92 11.70 2.06 -2.85
CA GLY A 92 10.55 2.08 -3.77
C GLY A 92 9.79 0.76 -3.78
N ASP A 93 10.50 -0.36 -3.90
CA ASP A 93 9.91 -1.70 -3.84
C ASP A 93 9.27 -1.96 -2.46
N ALA A 94 9.96 -1.56 -1.38
CA ALA A 94 9.48 -1.69 -0.01
C ALA A 94 8.18 -0.90 0.26
N ALA A 95 7.99 0.23 -0.44
CA ALA A 95 6.76 1.03 -0.36
C ALA A 95 5.61 0.44 -1.18
N ALA A 96 5.91 -0.14 -2.35
CA ALA A 96 4.92 -0.67 -3.28
C ALA A 96 4.42 -2.08 -2.89
N MET A 97 5.28 -2.94 -2.34
CA MET A 97 4.91 -4.32 -1.99
C MET A 97 3.76 -4.41 -0.97
N PRO A 98 3.74 -3.63 0.14
CA PRO A 98 2.63 -3.65 1.10
C PRO A 98 1.30 -3.25 0.47
N VAL A 99 1.28 -2.24 -0.42
CA VAL A 99 0.05 -1.82 -1.12
C VAL A 99 -0.54 -2.99 -1.91
N ARG A 100 0.28 -3.63 -2.74
CA ARG A 100 -0.18 -4.75 -3.57
C ARG A 100 -0.60 -5.96 -2.74
N ALA A 101 0.13 -6.28 -1.68
CA ALA A 101 -0.20 -7.39 -0.79
C ALA A 101 -1.51 -7.14 -0.02
N MET A 102 -1.69 -5.95 0.54
CA MET A 102 -2.91 -5.60 1.28
C MET A 102 -4.13 -5.53 0.36
N ILE A 103 -3.99 -5.01 -0.86
CA ILE A 103 -5.07 -5.11 -1.86
C ILE A 103 -5.36 -6.59 -2.18
N LYS A 104 -4.35 -7.43 -2.44
CA LYS A 104 -4.56 -8.85 -2.77
C LYS A 104 -5.35 -9.61 -1.68
N HIS A 105 -5.02 -9.39 -0.41
CA HIS A 105 -5.57 -10.15 0.71
C HIS A 105 -6.81 -9.50 1.35
N PHE A 106 -6.92 -8.18 1.30
CA PHE A 106 -7.96 -7.40 1.98
C PHE A 106 -8.77 -6.51 1.03
N ARG A 107 -8.80 -6.82 -0.28
CA ARG A 107 -9.55 -6.08 -1.31
C ARG A 107 -10.96 -5.67 -0.86
N HIS A 108 -11.67 -6.58 -0.20
CA HIS A 108 -13.03 -6.35 0.28
C HIS A 108 -13.15 -5.17 1.26
N GLU A 109 -12.14 -4.90 2.11
CA GLU A 109 -12.14 -3.74 3.01
C GLU A 109 -12.00 -2.41 2.24
N PHE A 110 -11.17 -2.40 1.18
CA PHE A 110 -11.04 -1.24 0.29
C PHE A 110 -12.34 -0.98 -0.46
N GLU A 111 -12.94 -2.03 -1.04
CA GLU A 111 -14.20 -1.95 -1.77
C GLU A 111 -15.35 -1.48 -0.87
N ALA A 112 -15.43 -1.95 0.38
CA ALA A 112 -16.43 -1.50 1.34
C ALA A 112 -16.35 0.02 1.59
N LYS A 113 -15.14 0.56 1.82
CA LYS A 113 -14.94 2.00 2.03
C LYS A 113 -15.29 2.84 0.79
N ILE A 114 -14.95 2.35 -0.40
CA ILE A 114 -15.28 3.02 -1.67
C ILE A 114 -16.80 3.01 -1.92
N GLN A 115 -17.47 1.90 -1.62
CA GLN A 115 -18.93 1.80 -1.73
C GLN A 115 -19.62 2.75 -0.74
N ASP A 116 -19.15 2.82 0.50
CA ASP A 116 -19.71 3.73 1.51
C ASP A 116 -19.47 5.20 1.17
N ALA A 117 -18.32 5.53 0.59
CA ALA A 117 -18.06 6.86 0.02
C ALA A 117 -19.08 7.21 -1.07
N SER A 118 -19.33 6.27 -1.99
CA SER A 118 -20.29 6.45 -3.09
C SER A 118 -21.72 6.69 -2.60
N LYS A 119 -22.15 5.97 -1.54
CA LYS A 119 -23.48 6.16 -0.92
C LYS A 119 -23.63 7.52 -0.26
N ARG A 120 -22.56 8.09 0.29
CA ARG A 120 -22.59 9.42 0.94
C ARG A 120 -22.65 10.56 -0.07
N ALA A 121 -22.15 10.33 -1.29
CA ALA A 121 -22.15 11.31 -2.36
C ALA A 121 -23.47 11.34 -3.16
N ALA A 122 -24.31 10.31 -3.02
CA ALA A 122 -25.63 10.19 -3.65
C ALA A 122 -26.72 10.81 -2.76
#